data_AF-A0A2S9FP02-F1
#
_entry.id   AF-A0A2S9FP02-F1
#
_cell.length_a   1.000
_cell.length_b   1.000
_cell.length_c   1.000
_cell.angle_alpha   90.00
_cell.angle_beta   90.00
_cell.angle_gamma   90.00
#
_symmetry.space_group_name_H-M   'P 1'
#
loop_
_entity.id
_entity.type
_entity.pdbx_description
1 polymer ?
#
loop_
_entity_poly.entity_id
_entity_poly.type
_entity_poly.pdbx_seq_one_letter_code
_entity_poly.pdbx_strand_id
1 'polypeptide(L)'
;KLATADPTVAAFLSIHNMCAWMVDSFGTEEQRKEWVPRLASMDAIASYCLTEPGAGSDAGALRTKAVRSGDDWVLDGVKQFISGAGSSDVYVVMARTGSEGPKGISAFVVPKDAPGL
;
A
#
# COMPACT_ATOMS: atom_id res chain seq x y z
N LYS A 1 16.45 16.19 14.31
CA LYS A 1 15.47 15.07 14.34
C LYS A 1 14.17 15.60 13.76
N LEU A 2 13.64 15.08 12.65
CA LEU A 2 12.40 15.62 12.04
C LEU A 2 11.23 15.68 13.04
N ALA A 3 11.03 14.62 13.82
CA ALA A 3 9.95 14.52 14.80
C ALA A 3 10.03 15.52 15.97
N THR A 4 11.19 16.15 16.24
CA THR A 4 11.27 17.21 17.26
C THR A 4 10.74 18.54 16.75
N ALA A 5 10.68 18.72 15.43
CA ALA A 5 10.09 19.91 14.80
C ALA A 5 8.63 19.66 14.41
N ASP A 6 8.36 18.55 13.72
CA ASP A 6 7.00 18.15 13.32
C ASP A 6 6.87 16.61 13.36
N PRO A 7 6.14 16.05 14.33
CA PRO A 7 5.93 14.61 14.42
C PRO A 7 4.99 14.06 13.34
N THR A 8 4.07 14.87 12.81
CA THR A 8 3.13 14.45 11.76
C THR A 8 3.86 14.23 10.45
N VAL A 9 4.70 15.19 10.04
CA VAL A 9 5.54 15.06 8.83
C VAL A 9 6.54 13.90 8.98
N ALA A 10 7.17 13.77 10.14
CA ALA A 10 8.12 12.70 10.39
C ALA A 10 7.47 11.30 10.29
N ALA A 11 6.27 11.12 10.88
CA ALA A 11 5.54 9.88 10.81
C ALA A 11 5.10 9.54 9.38
N PHE A 12 4.59 10.54 8.64
CA PHE A 12 4.21 10.33 7.25
C PHE A 12 5.39 9.92 6.36
N LEU A 13 6.52 10.62 6.47
CA LEU A 13 7.74 10.27 5.73
C LEU A 13 8.23 8.86 6.07
N SER A 14 8.08 8.42 7.32
CA SER A 14 8.39 7.04 7.71
C SER A 14 7.48 6.02 7.01
N ILE A 15 6.18 6.30 6.89
CA ILE A 15 5.22 5.42 6.18
C ILE A 15 5.52 5.39 4.68
N HIS A 16 5.80 6.55 4.10
CA HIS A 16 6.21 6.68 2.70
C HIS A 16 7.46 5.83 2.41
N ASN A 17 8.51 5.98 3.22
CA ASN A 17 9.74 5.20 3.08
C ASN A 17 9.52 3.70 3.27
N MET A 18 8.60 3.30 4.14
CA MET A 18 8.21 1.89 4.28
C MET A 18 7.61 1.34 2.97
N CYS A 19 6.76 2.11 2.28
CA CYS A 19 6.21 1.71 0.98
C CYS A 19 7.31 1.59 -0.09
N ALA A 20 8.20 2.58 -0.16
CA ALA A 20 9.35 2.54 -1.06
C ALA A 20 10.23 1.31 -0.81
N TRP A 21 10.50 1.01 0.46
CA TRP A 21 11.25 -0.18 0.87
C TRP A 21 10.56 -1.50 0.50
N MET A 22 9.23 -1.58 0.64
CA MET A 22 8.48 -2.78 0.21
C MET A 22 8.63 -3.03 -1.28
N VAL A 23 8.52 -1.99 -2.11
CA VAL A 23 8.71 -2.11 -3.56
C VAL A 23 10.15 -2.46 -3.90
N ASP A 24 11.13 -1.80 -3.26
CA ASP A 24 12.56 -2.08 -3.49
C ASP A 24 12.95 -3.51 -3.09
N SER A 25 12.38 -4.03 -2.01
CA SER A 25 12.78 -5.32 -1.44
C SER A 25 12.08 -6.51 -2.08
N PHE A 26 10.83 -6.33 -2.52
CA PHE A 26 9.97 -7.45 -2.94
C PHE A 26 9.36 -7.28 -4.34
N GLY A 27 9.45 -6.10 -4.94
CA GLY A 27 8.95 -5.84 -6.28
C GLY A 27 9.81 -6.52 -7.36
N THR A 28 9.22 -6.69 -8.54
CA THR A 28 9.97 -7.13 -9.72
C THR A 28 10.97 -6.06 -10.15
N GLU A 29 11.90 -6.41 -11.03
CA GLU A 29 12.87 -5.44 -11.55
C GLU A 29 12.19 -4.25 -12.25
N GLU A 30 11.10 -4.51 -12.96
CA GLU A 30 10.28 -3.50 -13.64
C GLU A 30 9.60 -2.57 -12.63
N GLN A 31 8.95 -3.13 -11.60
CA GLN A 31 8.33 -2.35 -10.54
C GLN A 31 9.35 -1.49 -9.79
N ARG A 32 10.53 -2.04 -9.50
CA ARG A 32 11.61 -1.30 -8.84
C ARG A 32 12.11 -0.14 -9.71
N LYS A 33 12.37 -0.38 -11.00
CA LYS A 33 12.82 0.65 -11.95
C LYS A 33 11.81 1.79 -12.10
N GLU A 34 10.52 1.47 -12.09
CA GLU A 34 9.46 2.46 -12.21
C GLU A 34 9.27 3.29 -10.94
N TRP A 35 9.11 2.61 -9.80
CA TRP A 35 8.60 3.25 -8.58
C TRP A 35 9.70 3.74 -7.64
N VAL A 36 10.79 2.99 -7.46
CA VAL A 36 11.81 3.34 -6.46
C VAL A 36 12.41 4.72 -6.70
N PRO A 37 12.81 5.12 -7.93
CA PRO A 37 13.32 6.46 -8.17
C PRO A 37 12.31 7.56 -7.84
N ARG A 38 11.04 7.38 -8.24
CA ARG A 38 9.96 8.37 -8.03
C ARG A 38 9.58 8.52 -6.56
N LEU A 39 9.60 7.42 -5.80
CA LEU A 39 9.34 7.43 -4.36
C LEU A 39 10.54 8.03 -3.62
N ALA A 40 11.77 7.65 -3.98
CA ALA A 40 12.98 8.17 -3.35
C ALA A 40 13.16 9.69 -3.55
N SER A 41 12.76 10.23 -4.71
CA SER A 41 12.76 11.67 -4.98
C SER A 41 11.53 12.40 -4.41
N MET A 42 10.53 11.66 -3.92
CA MET A 42 9.19 12.16 -3.57
C MET A 42 8.44 12.82 -4.75
N ASP A 43 8.81 12.53 -6.00
CA ASP A 43 8.01 12.89 -7.19
C ASP A 43 6.68 12.13 -7.24
N ALA A 44 6.60 10.99 -6.56
CA ALA A 44 5.36 10.30 -6.24
C ALA A 44 5.30 10.03 -4.75
N ILE A 45 4.11 10.10 -4.17
CA ILE A 45 3.86 9.86 -2.76
C ILE A 45 3.11 8.55 -2.57
N ALA A 46 3.63 7.66 -1.72
CA ALA A 46 3.01 6.37 -1.42
C ALA A 46 2.25 6.34 -0.08
N SER A 47 1.16 5.57 -0.06
CA SER A 47 0.41 5.22 1.15
C SER A 47 0.33 3.70 1.35
N TYR A 48 0.34 3.28 2.62
CA TYR A 48 0.21 1.88 3.00
C TYR A 48 -1.23 1.52 3.39
N CYS A 49 -1.80 0.51 2.75
CA CYS A 49 -3.21 0.16 2.83
C CYS A 49 -3.41 -1.24 3.44
N LEU A 50 -3.43 -1.31 4.78
CA LEU A 50 -3.65 -2.56 5.52
C LEU A 50 -4.98 -2.58 6.28
N THR A 51 -5.17 -1.61 7.18
CA THR A 51 -6.28 -1.55 8.14
C THR A 51 -7.64 -1.44 7.46
N GLU A 52 -8.62 -2.13 8.03
CA GLU A 52 -10.02 -2.16 7.61
C GLU A 52 -10.94 -1.86 8.79
N PRO A 53 -12.21 -1.46 8.56
CA PRO A 53 -13.17 -1.23 9.65
C PRO A 53 -13.29 -2.41 10.63
N GLY A 54 -13.16 -3.65 10.12
CA GLY A 54 -13.22 -4.89 10.90
C GLY A 54 -11.87 -5.55 11.21
N ALA A 55 -10.75 -4.97 10.78
CA ALA A 55 -9.42 -5.57 10.94
C ALA A 55 -8.36 -4.48 11.20
N GLY A 56 -8.05 -4.26 12.48
CA GLY A 56 -6.98 -3.39 12.96
C GLY A 56 -5.80 -4.19 13.50
N SER A 57 -5.81 -4.48 14.80
CA SER A 57 -4.78 -5.29 15.47
C SER A 57 -4.73 -6.72 14.92
N ASP A 58 -5.88 -7.30 14.58
CA ASP A 58 -5.96 -8.59 13.87
C ASP A 58 -5.86 -8.37 12.35
N ALA A 59 -4.68 -7.97 11.90
CA ALA A 59 -4.43 -7.67 10.49
C ALA A 59 -4.62 -8.89 9.56
N GLY A 60 -4.44 -10.11 10.09
CA GLY A 60 -4.63 -11.35 9.35
C GLY A 60 -6.09 -11.62 8.96
N ALA A 61 -7.04 -10.96 9.63
CA ALA A 61 -8.48 -11.08 9.40
C ALA A 61 -9.03 -10.10 8.33
N LEU A 62 -8.16 -9.38 7.60
CA LEU A 62 -8.59 -8.49 6.53
C LEU A 62 -9.46 -9.20 5.49
N ARG A 63 -10.44 -8.49 4.93
CA ARG A 63 -11.48 -9.00 4.05
C ARG A 63 -11.43 -8.44 2.65
N THR A 64 -10.70 -7.35 2.39
CA THR A 64 -10.46 -6.86 1.02
C THR A 64 -9.96 -8.02 0.18
N LYS A 65 -10.65 -8.32 -0.93
CA LYS A 65 -10.34 -9.45 -1.80
C LYS A 65 -9.61 -8.95 -3.04
N ALA A 66 -8.74 -9.79 -3.58
CA ALA A 66 -8.18 -9.63 -4.91
C ALA A 66 -8.42 -10.93 -5.67
N VAL A 67 -9.16 -10.86 -6.78
CA VAL A 67 -9.49 -12.03 -7.60
C VAL A 67 -8.89 -11.85 -9.00
N ARG A 68 -8.22 -12.90 -9.50
CA ARG A 68 -7.62 -12.87 -10.83
C ARG A 68 -8.71 -12.85 -11.90
N SER A 69 -8.61 -11.92 -12.84
CA SER A 69 -9.50 -11.77 -13.99
C SER A 69 -8.68 -11.61 -15.26
N GLY A 70 -8.45 -12.72 -15.98
CA GLY A 70 -7.51 -12.73 -17.10
C GLY A 70 -6.10 -12.47 -16.61
N ASP A 71 -5.48 -11.40 -17.10
CA ASP A 71 -4.14 -10.97 -16.70
C ASP A 71 -4.14 -9.92 -15.58
N ASP A 72 -5.33 -9.43 -15.20
CA ASP A 72 -5.53 -8.42 -14.17
C ASP A 72 -5.98 -9.00 -12.83
N TRP A 73 -5.96 -8.14 -11.81
CA TRP A 73 -6.55 -8.40 -10.50
C TRP A 73 -7.67 -7.41 -10.22
N VAL A 74 -8.84 -7.94 -9.85
CA VAL A 74 -9.97 -7.13 -9.40
C VAL A 74 -9.96 -7.09 -7.87
N LEU A 75 -9.78 -5.89 -7.32
CA LEU A 75 -9.79 -5.66 -5.88
C LEU A 75 -11.16 -5.15 -5.45
N ASP A 76 -11.71 -5.73 -4.39
CA ASP A 76 -13.00 -5.35 -3.80
C ASP A 76 -12.89 -5.32 -2.27
N GLY A 77 -13.14 -4.14 -1.68
CA GLY A 77 -13.06 -3.94 -0.24
C GLY A 77 -12.92 -2.48 0.16
N VAL A 78 -12.70 -2.26 1.46
CA VAL A 78 -12.55 -0.92 2.04
C VAL A 78 -11.36 -0.93 2.99
N LYS A 79 -10.50 0.08 2.83
CA LYS A 79 -9.39 0.38 3.74
C LYS A 79 -9.70 1.62 4.56
N GLN A 80 -9.23 1.66 5.80
CA GLN A 80 -9.54 2.73 6.76
C GLN A 80 -8.29 3.21 7.47
N PHE A 81 -8.25 4.51 7.79
CA PHE A 81 -7.13 5.19 8.47
C PHE A 81 -5.82 5.19 7.66
N ILE A 82 -5.94 5.33 6.34
CA ILE A 82 -4.79 5.32 5.44
C ILE A 82 -4.14 6.72 5.42
N SER A 83 -2.98 6.85 6.06
CA SER A 83 -2.18 8.08 6.06
C SER A 83 -1.84 8.51 4.63
N GLY A 84 -2.21 9.74 4.26
CA GLY A 84 -2.00 10.30 2.92
C GLY A 84 -3.07 9.95 1.88
N ALA A 85 -4.11 9.19 2.24
CA ALA A 85 -5.21 8.90 1.32
C ALA A 85 -5.84 10.17 0.73
N GLY A 86 -6.19 10.13 -0.56
CA GLY A 86 -6.62 11.29 -1.34
C GLY A 86 -5.48 12.12 -1.93
N SER A 87 -4.32 12.19 -1.26
CA SER A 87 -3.15 12.93 -1.76
C SER A 87 -2.12 12.05 -2.46
N SER A 88 -1.89 10.83 -1.96
CA SER A 88 -0.90 9.88 -2.51
C SER A 88 -1.18 9.50 -3.97
N ASP A 89 -0.11 9.24 -4.71
CA ASP A 89 -0.11 8.86 -6.13
C ASP A 89 -0.12 7.34 -6.33
N VAL A 90 0.28 6.60 -5.30
CA VAL A 90 0.32 5.14 -5.31
C VAL A 90 0.01 4.55 -3.94
N TYR A 91 -0.65 3.41 -3.93
CA TYR A 91 -1.10 2.72 -2.73
C TYR A 91 -0.54 1.30 -2.71
N VAL A 92 0.14 0.92 -1.63
CA VAL A 92 0.52 -0.48 -1.38
C VAL A 92 -0.63 -1.15 -0.64
N VAL A 93 -1.47 -1.89 -1.36
CA VAL A 93 -2.71 -2.49 -0.87
C VAL A 93 -2.51 -3.95 -0.48
N MET A 94 -2.86 -4.27 0.76
CA MET A 94 -2.91 -5.64 1.26
C MET A 94 -4.31 -6.21 1.02
N ALA A 95 -4.41 -7.24 0.20
CA ALA A 95 -5.67 -7.88 -0.17
C ALA A 95 -5.55 -9.41 -0.17
N ARG A 96 -6.65 -10.10 0.09
CA ARG A 96 -6.72 -11.55 0.17
C ARG A 96 -6.90 -12.16 -1.22
N THR A 97 -5.93 -12.99 -1.61
CA THR A 97 -5.94 -13.78 -2.86
C THR A 97 -6.17 -15.27 -2.63
N GLY A 98 -5.97 -15.74 -1.38
CA GLY A 98 -6.03 -17.15 -1.02
C GLY A 98 -6.90 -17.44 0.20
N SER A 99 -6.50 -18.44 0.98
CA SER A 99 -7.23 -18.92 2.15
C SER A 99 -7.31 -17.87 3.27
N GLU A 100 -8.06 -18.17 4.32
CA GLU A 100 -8.06 -17.36 5.55
C GLU A 100 -6.68 -17.29 6.21
N GLY A 101 -6.50 -16.27 7.05
CA GLY A 101 -5.26 -16.01 7.76
C GLY A 101 -4.17 -15.33 6.93
N PRO A 102 -2.97 -15.13 7.50
CA PRO A 102 -1.91 -14.32 6.91
C PRO A 102 -1.36 -14.85 5.58
N LYS A 103 -1.34 -16.18 5.39
CA LYS A 103 -0.78 -16.82 4.19
C LYS A 103 -1.59 -16.58 2.92
N GLY A 104 -2.85 -16.17 3.04
CA GLY A 104 -3.70 -15.84 1.90
C GLY A 104 -3.69 -14.37 1.49
N ILE A 105 -2.82 -13.55 2.09
CA ILE A 105 -2.73 -12.11 1.81
C ILE A 105 -1.59 -11.86 0.82
N SER A 106 -1.85 -11.01 -0.17
CA SER A 106 -0.87 -10.51 -1.12
C SER A 106 -0.82 -8.98 -1.09
N ALA A 107 0.30 -8.41 -1.51
CA ALA A 107 0.50 -6.98 -1.64
C ALA A 107 0.39 -6.55 -3.11
N PHE A 108 -0.29 -5.43 -3.35
CA PHE A 108 -0.52 -4.85 -4.67
C PHE A 108 -0.04 -3.41 -4.69
N VAL A 109 0.66 -3.01 -5.75
CA VAL A 109 0.95 -1.60 -6.03
C VAL A 109 -0.17 -1.07 -6.91
N VAL A 110 -0.99 -0.17 -6.37
CA VAL A 110 -2.19 0.36 -7.05
C VAL A 110 -2.00 1.86 -7.28
N PRO A 111 -1.84 2.31 -8.53
CA PRO A 111 -1.82 3.73 -8.87
C PRO A 111 -3.12 4.44 -8.49
N LYS A 112 -3.03 5.73 -8.14
CA LYS A 112 -4.19 6.55 -7.74
C LYS A 112 -5.28 6.62 -8.82
N ASP A 113 -4.90 6.56 -10.08
CA ASP A 113 -5.77 6.65 -11.25
C ASP A 113 -6.31 5.28 -11.72
N ALA A 114 -6.04 4.20 -10.98
CA ALA A 114 -6.61 2.90 -11.26
C ALA A 114 -8.17 2.96 -11.23
N PRO A 115 -8.87 2.47 -12.26
CA PRO A 115 -10.33 2.50 -12.29
C PRO A 115 -10.95 1.79 -11.09
N GLY A 116 -11.87 2.48 -10.39
CA GLY A 116 -12.59 1.94 -9.23
C GLY A 116 -11.97 2.24 -7.86
N LEU A 117 -10.85 2.98 -7.82
CA LEU A 117 -10.23 3.49 -6.59
C LEU A 117 -10.84 4.82 -6.11
#